data_AF-K1ZAS4-F1
#
_entry.id   AF-K1ZAS4-F1
#
_cell.length_a   1.000
_cell.length_b   1.000
_cell.length_c   1.000
_cell.angle_alpha   90.00
_cell.angle_beta   90.00
_cell.angle_gamma   90.00
#
_symmetry.space_group_name_H-M   'P 1'
#
loop_
_entity.id
_entity.type
_entity.pdbx_description
1 polymer ?
#
loop_
_entity_poly.entity_id
_entity_poly.type
_entity_poly.pdbx_seq_one_letter_code
_entity_poly.pdbx_strand_id
1 'polypeptide(L)'
;MVTMVGDGRHDPADIRLLVEEAQRQDGPCLVIGSMQAPPATADFWLRLECGLELADASSCFRLYPVKELLALQLNSRCHGFAIESVVRFAWSGLPVVSVTVATSDPPAGEGMEFFGRIKERLSLVLLHSRLVARRLLPLPHQRFVPEESLHKKVVETISQNPFRVLGRICREHTSPLWLAMAVWLGIFMGALPLLSVHTIAIIYVAHRLHVNKVAAVAASQFCMPPVVPVLCIQVGYYLRKGELLFDFSWQRWLLEIHERFWEWLIGSLFLGPLFGFIGAGVMYWIAATVRTEEKGLRTETEDCNKRK
;
A
#
# COMPACT_ATOMS: atom_id res chain seq x y z
N MET A 1 -17.47 8.41 21.52
CA MET A 1 -17.18 9.82 21.22
C MET A 1 -17.42 10.04 19.75
N VAL A 2 -18.13 11.09 19.36
CA VAL A 2 -18.34 11.44 17.95
C VAL A 2 -17.53 12.68 17.61
N THR A 3 -16.85 12.68 16.47
CA THR A 3 -16.15 13.86 15.93
C THR A 3 -16.83 14.30 14.65
N MET A 4 -16.92 15.62 14.45
CA MET A 4 -17.49 16.24 13.25
C MET A 4 -16.83 17.61 13.06
N VAL A 5 -16.60 18.00 11.82
CA VAL A 5 -16.06 19.33 11.48
C VAL A 5 -17.21 20.33 11.41
N GLY A 6 -17.01 21.52 11.97
CA GLY A 6 -18.00 22.60 11.97
C GLY A 6 -18.04 23.41 10.67
N ASP A 7 -17.74 22.81 9.51
CA ASP A 7 -17.68 23.46 8.20
C ASP A 7 -19.00 23.35 7.40
N GLY A 8 -20.01 22.70 7.98
CA GLY A 8 -21.34 22.54 7.40
C GLY A 8 -21.45 21.42 6.35
N ARG A 9 -20.40 20.61 6.13
CA ARG A 9 -20.44 19.50 5.15
C ARG A 9 -21.25 18.30 5.60
N HIS A 10 -21.32 18.07 6.92
CA HIS A 10 -21.98 16.91 7.52
C HIS A 10 -23.21 17.36 8.32
N ASP A 11 -24.32 16.64 8.16
CA ASP A 11 -25.52 16.84 8.98
C ASP A 11 -25.35 16.14 10.35
N PRO A 12 -25.49 16.84 11.48
CA PRO A 12 -25.51 16.21 12.80
C PRO A 12 -26.57 15.12 12.96
N ALA A 13 -27.65 15.13 12.18
CA ALA A 13 -28.67 14.08 12.20
C ALA A 13 -28.11 12.72 11.79
N ASP A 14 -27.10 12.70 10.90
CA ASP A 14 -26.47 11.48 10.40
C ASP A 14 -25.61 10.76 11.46
N ILE A 15 -25.40 11.36 12.63
CA ILE A 15 -24.77 10.69 13.78
C ILE A 15 -25.54 9.41 14.13
N ARG A 16 -26.86 9.38 13.92
CA ARG A 16 -27.69 8.20 14.15
C ARG A 16 -27.23 7.01 13.30
N LEU A 17 -26.87 7.24 12.05
CA LEU A 17 -26.39 6.20 11.13
C LEU A 17 -25.08 5.56 11.63
N LEU A 18 -24.18 6.38 12.18
CA LEU A 18 -22.92 5.89 12.75
C LEU A 18 -23.17 5.05 14.01
N VAL A 19 -24.13 5.45 14.84
CA VAL A 19 -24.51 4.73 16.06
C VAL A 19 -25.19 3.41 15.73
N GLU A 20 -26.12 3.41 14.77
CA GLU A 20 -26.80 2.19 14.31
C GLU A 20 -25.80 1.17 13.78
N GLU A 21 -24.83 1.60 12.96
CA GLU A 21 -23.80 0.70 12.46
C GLU A 21 -22.87 0.21 13.57
N ALA A 22 -22.53 1.07 14.55
CA ALA A 22 -21.74 0.65 15.69
C ALA A 22 -22.47 -0.42 16.55
N GLN A 23 -23.79 -0.31 16.69
CA GLN A 23 -24.62 -1.26 17.45
C GLN A 23 -24.77 -2.61 16.75
N ARG A 24 -24.57 -2.68 15.43
CA ARG A 24 -24.61 -3.94 14.66
C ARG A 24 -23.36 -4.79 14.85
N GLN A 25 -22.28 -4.22 15.34
CA GLN A 25 -21.01 -4.92 15.54
C GLN A 25 -20.98 -5.57 16.93
N ASP A 26 -20.49 -6.81 17.01
CA ASP A 26 -20.43 -7.59 18.26
C ASP A 26 -19.32 -7.12 19.23
N GLY A 27 -18.81 -5.89 19.10
CA GLY A 27 -17.71 -5.37 19.89
C GLY A 27 -17.30 -3.93 19.55
N PRO A 28 -16.24 -3.40 20.20
CA PRO A 28 -15.80 -2.02 19.96
C PRO A 28 -15.30 -1.85 18.53
N CYS A 29 -15.89 -0.89 17.81
CA CYS A 29 -15.58 -0.61 16.42
C CYS A 29 -15.37 0.89 16.18
N LEU A 30 -14.51 1.22 15.21
CA LEU A 30 -14.39 2.58 14.68
C LEU A 30 -15.32 2.72 13.47
N VAL A 31 -16.29 3.64 13.54
CA VAL A 31 -17.21 3.91 12.42
C VAL A 31 -16.87 5.25 11.78
N ILE A 32 -16.74 5.25 10.46
CA ILE A 32 -16.40 6.43 9.65
C ILE A 32 -17.58 6.80 8.76
N GLY A 33 -18.04 8.04 8.82
CA GLY A 33 -19.00 8.59 7.88
C GLY A 33 -18.31 8.97 6.59
N SER A 34 -18.50 8.19 5.53
CA SER A 34 -17.90 8.37 4.22
C SER A 34 -18.79 9.19 3.30
N MET A 35 -18.17 10.03 2.47
CA MET A 35 -18.84 10.64 1.33
C MET A 35 -19.22 9.59 0.28
N GLN A 36 -20.26 9.84 -0.51
CA GLN A 36 -20.67 8.97 -1.63
C GLN A 36 -19.63 8.91 -2.76
N ALA A 37 -18.83 9.97 -2.94
CA ALA A 37 -17.82 10.08 -4.01
C ALA A 37 -16.47 10.55 -3.44
N PRO A 38 -15.72 9.67 -2.77
CA PRO A 38 -14.46 10.03 -2.13
C PRO A 38 -13.29 10.18 -3.12
N PRO A 39 -12.26 10.98 -2.80
CA PRO A 39 -11.05 11.08 -3.59
C PRO A 39 -10.20 9.79 -3.47
N ALA A 40 -9.90 9.14 -4.61
CA ALA A 40 -9.22 7.84 -4.70
C ALA A 40 -7.80 7.76 -4.09
N THR A 41 -7.21 8.87 -3.64
CA THR A 41 -5.81 8.92 -3.15
C THR A 41 -5.65 8.48 -1.70
N ALA A 42 -6.65 8.64 -0.84
CA ALA A 42 -6.59 8.24 0.57
C ALA A 42 -6.62 6.71 0.74
N ASP A 43 -7.36 6.03 -0.15
CA ASP A 43 -7.54 4.58 -0.17
C ASP A 43 -6.22 3.84 -0.41
N PHE A 44 -5.33 4.45 -1.20
CA PHE A 44 -4.03 3.86 -1.54
C PHE A 44 -3.14 3.70 -0.30
N TRP A 45 -2.93 4.77 0.46
CA TRP A 45 -2.05 4.76 1.62
C TRP A 45 -2.60 3.88 2.73
N LEU A 46 -3.90 3.95 2.98
CA LEU A 46 -4.53 3.14 4.01
C LEU A 46 -4.37 1.64 3.71
N ARG A 47 -4.60 1.24 2.46
CA ARG A 47 -4.40 -0.14 2.05
C ARG A 47 -2.93 -0.58 2.18
N LEU A 48 -1.98 0.30 1.87
CA LEU A 48 -0.56 0.02 2.05
C LEU A 48 -0.18 -0.16 3.53
N GLU A 49 -0.76 0.65 4.42
CA GLU A 49 -0.42 0.71 5.84
C GLU A 49 -1.09 -0.39 6.67
N CYS A 50 -2.38 -0.66 6.45
CA CYS A 50 -3.15 -1.60 7.25
C CYS A 50 -3.92 -2.66 6.44
N GLY A 51 -3.91 -2.58 5.11
CA GLY A 51 -4.58 -3.56 4.24
C GLY A 51 -6.08 -3.35 4.07
N LEU A 52 -6.64 -2.28 4.63
CA LEU A 52 -8.07 -1.97 4.52
C LEU A 52 -8.37 -1.13 3.28
N GLU A 53 -9.49 -1.45 2.63
CA GLU A 53 -10.14 -0.57 1.64
C GLU A 53 -11.29 0.13 2.35
N LEU A 54 -11.17 1.43 2.58
CA LEU A 54 -12.23 2.26 3.14
C LEU A 54 -12.59 3.32 2.12
N ALA A 55 -13.89 3.63 1.99
CA ALA A 55 -14.35 4.60 1.02
C ALA A 55 -13.82 6.02 1.32
N ASP A 56 -13.79 6.47 2.58
CA ASP A 56 -13.25 7.79 2.91
C ASP A 56 -12.48 7.78 4.23
N ALA A 57 -11.22 7.36 4.15
CA ALA A 57 -10.32 7.32 5.30
C ALA A 57 -9.96 8.73 5.83
N SER A 58 -10.24 9.79 5.06
CA SER A 58 -9.88 11.17 5.38
C SER A 58 -11.00 11.94 6.09
N SER A 59 -12.23 11.46 5.98
CA SER A 59 -13.39 12.06 6.66
C SER A 59 -13.14 12.20 8.16
N CYS A 60 -13.46 13.38 8.69
CA CYS A 60 -13.39 13.65 10.13
C CYS A 60 -14.70 13.31 10.85
N PHE A 61 -15.74 12.87 10.13
CA PHE A 61 -17.02 12.49 10.70
C PHE A 61 -16.99 11.03 11.18
N ARG A 62 -16.84 10.80 12.49
CA ARG A 62 -16.50 9.47 13.02
C ARG A 62 -17.04 9.22 14.40
N LEU A 63 -17.28 7.94 14.69
CA LEU A 63 -17.63 7.44 16.01
C LEU A 63 -16.49 6.56 16.53
N TYR A 64 -15.91 6.97 17.66
CA TYR A 64 -14.83 6.27 18.34
C TYR A 64 -15.32 5.55 19.61
N PRO A 65 -14.87 4.30 19.82
CA PRO A 65 -15.01 3.63 21.09
C PRO A 65 -13.94 4.19 22.05
N VAL A 66 -14.39 4.87 23.11
CA VAL A 66 -13.55 5.79 23.90
C VAL A 66 -12.45 5.06 24.65
N LYS A 67 -12.76 3.88 25.20
CA LYS A 67 -11.83 3.08 26.00
C LYS A 67 -10.63 2.64 25.17
N GLU A 68 -10.88 2.16 23.96
CA GLU A 68 -9.88 1.66 23.03
C GLU A 68 -9.08 2.81 22.43
N LEU A 69 -9.73 3.94 22.10
CA LEU A 69 -9.04 5.15 21.63
C LEU A 69 -8.03 5.66 22.66
N LEU A 70 -8.41 5.72 23.94
CA LEU A 70 -7.53 6.18 25.02
C LEU A 70 -6.36 5.20 25.28
N ALA A 71 -6.55 3.92 24.98
CA ALA A 71 -5.50 2.93 25.12
C ALA A 71 -4.46 3.01 23.98
N LEU A 72 -4.80 3.60 22.83
CA LEU A 72 -3.89 3.75 21.70
C LEU A 72 -2.89 4.89 21.89
N GLN A 73 -1.62 4.61 21.61
CA GLN A 73 -0.58 5.64 21.55
C GLN A 73 -0.61 6.39 20.21
N LEU A 74 -1.31 7.51 20.18
CA LEU A 74 -1.39 8.44 19.04
C LEU A 74 -0.46 9.63 19.27
N ASN A 75 0.29 10.04 18.24
CA ASN A 75 1.28 11.13 18.35
C ASN A 75 1.00 12.27 17.35
N SER A 76 0.11 12.04 16.39
CA SER A 76 -0.23 13.03 15.37
C SER A 76 -1.24 14.06 15.88
N ARG A 77 -1.18 15.26 15.30
CA ARG A 77 -2.10 16.37 15.57
C ARG A 77 -2.94 16.67 14.33
N CYS A 78 -4.08 17.34 14.51
CA CYS A 78 -4.96 17.83 13.43
C CYS A 78 -5.32 16.71 12.42
N HIS A 79 -5.18 16.95 11.11
CA HIS A 79 -5.48 15.98 10.06
C HIS A 79 -4.70 14.65 10.21
N GLY A 80 -3.49 14.71 10.76
CA GLY A 80 -2.71 13.50 11.01
C GLY A 80 -3.31 12.59 12.08
N PHE A 81 -4.05 13.15 13.04
CA PHE A 81 -4.76 12.35 14.04
C PHE A 81 -5.85 11.49 13.41
N ALA A 82 -6.60 12.05 12.45
CA ALA A 82 -7.62 11.32 11.73
C ALA A 82 -7.01 10.10 11.02
N ILE A 83 -5.92 10.27 10.28
CA ILE A 83 -5.28 9.15 9.58
C ILE A 83 -4.64 8.15 10.57
N GLU A 84 -3.85 8.65 11.54
CA GLU A 84 -3.14 7.78 12.48
C GLU A 84 -4.12 6.94 13.31
N SER A 85 -5.24 7.52 13.76
CA SER A 85 -6.23 6.78 14.55
C SER A 85 -6.78 5.59 13.77
N VAL A 86 -7.19 5.74 12.51
CA VAL A 86 -7.71 4.64 11.67
C VAL A 86 -6.68 3.52 11.55
N VAL A 87 -5.45 3.89 11.21
CA VAL A 87 -4.36 2.93 10.98
C VAL A 87 -4.03 2.17 12.26
N ARG A 88 -3.95 2.86 13.40
CA ARG A 88 -3.68 2.26 14.70
C ARG A 88 -4.83 1.39 15.19
N PHE A 89 -6.08 1.79 14.96
CA PHE A 89 -7.26 0.96 15.22
C PHE A 89 -7.22 -0.33 14.40
N ALA A 90 -6.96 -0.23 13.10
CA ALA A 90 -6.82 -1.39 12.23
C ALA A 90 -5.70 -2.33 12.68
N TRP A 91 -4.54 -1.77 13.06
CA TRP A 91 -3.42 -2.57 13.60
C TRP A 91 -3.72 -3.22 14.95
N SER A 92 -4.68 -2.69 15.70
CA SER A 92 -5.12 -3.25 16.98
C SER A 92 -6.05 -4.46 16.86
N GLY A 93 -6.45 -4.79 15.63
CA GLY A 93 -7.36 -5.89 15.33
C GLY A 93 -8.84 -5.55 15.57
N LEU A 94 -9.15 -4.28 15.81
CA LEU A 94 -10.53 -3.82 15.96
C LEU A 94 -11.14 -3.54 14.58
N PRO A 95 -12.45 -3.81 14.39
CA PRO A 95 -13.13 -3.53 13.14
C PRO A 95 -13.21 -2.02 12.88
N VAL A 96 -12.90 -1.65 11.63
CA VAL A 96 -13.08 -0.30 11.11
C VAL A 96 -14.10 -0.38 9.98
N VAL A 97 -15.21 0.33 10.12
CA VAL A 97 -16.36 0.27 9.21
C VAL A 97 -16.67 1.65 8.66
N SER A 98 -17.05 1.74 7.39
CA SER A 98 -17.50 2.98 6.77
C SER A 98 -19.00 2.94 6.50
N VAL A 99 -19.71 4.00 6.88
CA VAL A 99 -21.12 4.25 6.58
C VAL A 99 -21.21 5.41 5.61
N THR A 100 -21.96 5.25 4.53
CA THR A 100 -22.17 6.34 3.58
C THR A 100 -23.11 7.37 4.18
N VAL A 101 -22.68 8.63 4.18
CA VAL A 101 -23.38 9.78 4.78
C VAL A 101 -23.64 10.83 3.69
N ALA A 102 -24.77 11.52 3.78
CA ALA A 102 -25.07 12.62 2.86
C ALA A 102 -24.15 13.80 3.17
N THR A 103 -23.54 14.39 2.15
CA THR A 103 -22.68 15.56 2.31
C THR A 103 -23.19 16.73 1.50
N SER A 104 -23.23 17.89 2.15
CA SER A 104 -23.52 19.15 1.48
C SER A 104 -22.23 19.83 1.04
N ASP A 105 -22.30 20.56 -0.07
CA ASP A 105 -21.19 21.41 -0.49
C ASP A 105 -20.96 22.48 0.58
N PRO A 106 -19.71 22.68 1.03
CA PRO A 106 -19.42 23.71 2.01
C PRO A 106 -19.77 25.09 1.43
N PRO A 107 -20.20 26.05 2.27
CA PRO A 107 -20.29 27.44 1.85
C PRO A 107 -18.91 27.89 1.33
N ALA A 108 -18.89 28.69 0.27
CA ALA A 108 -17.66 29.15 -0.38
C ALA A 108 -16.75 29.88 0.61
N GLY A 109 -15.83 29.15 1.23
CA GLY A 109 -14.85 29.66 2.18
C GLY A 109 -13.57 30.09 1.48
N GLU A 110 -12.85 31.00 2.12
CA GLU A 110 -11.54 31.50 1.67
C GLU A 110 -10.56 30.33 1.47
N GLY A 111 -10.10 30.15 0.24
CA GLY A 111 -9.16 29.11 -0.12
C GLY A 111 -7.85 29.27 0.66
N MET A 112 -7.35 28.17 1.22
CA MET A 112 -6.09 28.17 1.95
C MET A 112 -4.93 28.65 1.06
N GLU A 113 -4.09 29.52 1.61
CA GLU A 113 -2.89 30.03 0.95
C GLU A 113 -2.01 28.88 0.43
N PHE A 114 -1.33 29.11 -0.71
CA PHE A 114 -0.51 28.09 -1.38
C PHE A 114 0.54 27.45 -0.47
N PHE A 115 1.24 28.24 0.35
CA PHE A 115 2.26 27.75 1.28
C PHE A 115 1.67 26.88 2.40
N GLY A 116 0.49 27.23 2.90
CA GLY A 116 -0.25 26.41 3.84
C GLY A 116 -0.52 25.02 3.25
N ARG A 117 -0.99 24.96 2.00
CA ARG A 117 -1.30 23.71 1.30
C ARG A 117 -0.07 22.81 1.11
N ILE A 118 1.10 23.39 0.81
CA ILE A 118 2.34 22.61 0.69
C ILE A 118 2.75 22.01 2.04
N LYS A 119 2.76 22.83 3.10
CA LYS A 119 3.15 22.39 4.44
C LYS A 119 2.27 21.24 4.93
N GLU A 120 0.97 21.36 4.69
CA GLU A 120 0.01 20.30 5.01
C GLU A 120 0.28 19.01 4.23
N ARG A 121 0.46 19.09 2.92
CA ARG A 121 0.79 17.92 2.09
C ARG A 121 2.08 17.24 2.55
N LEU A 122 3.12 18.02 2.87
CA LEU A 122 4.38 17.46 3.35
C LEU A 122 4.20 16.78 4.71
N SER A 123 3.42 17.37 5.62
CA SER A 123 3.08 16.75 6.90
C SER A 123 2.35 15.43 6.73
N LEU A 124 1.43 15.34 5.77
CA LEU A 124 0.72 14.10 5.44
C LEU A 124 1.67 13.04 4.84
N VAL A 125 2.54 13.44 3.91
CA VAL A 125 3.55 12.53 3.33
C VAL A 125 4.48 11.98 4.40
N LEU A 126 4.95 12.83 5.33
CA LEU A 126 5.79 12.40 6.45
C LEU A 126 5.05 11.43 7.38
N LEU A 127 3.76 11.68 7.65
CA LEU A 127 2.94 10.78 8.46
C LEU A 127 2.81 9.41 7.80
N HIS A 128 2.40 9.36 6.53
CA HIS A 128 2.26 8.11 5.79
C HIS A 128 3.59 7.36 5.70
N SER A 129 4.68 8.08 5.41
CA SER A 129 6.04 7.51 5.39
C SER A 129 6.41 6.88 6.73
N ARG A 130 6.08 7.54 7.85
CA ARG A 130 6.31 7.00 9.20
C ARG A 130 5.49 5.74 9.48
N LEU A 131 4.23 5.71 9.05
CA LEU A 131 3.34 4.56 9.24
C LEU A 131 3.77 3.37 8.38
N VAL A 132 4.12 3.60 7.12
CA VAL A 132 4.69 2.58 6.23
C VAL A 132 6.02 2.06 6.77
N ALA A 133 6.92 2.94 7.21
CA ALA A 133 8.18 2.52 7.84
C ALA A 133 7.93 1.67 9.09
N ARG A 134 6.99 2.09 9.96
CA ARG A 134 6.59 1.32 11.14
C ARG A 134 6.02 -0.05 10.77
N ARG A 135 5.27 -0.13 9.66
CA ARG A 135 4.77 -1.40 9.11
C ARG A 135 5.91 -2.26 8.56
N LEU A 136 6.89 -1.70 7.87
CA LEU A 136 8.02 -2.49 7.34
C LEU A 136 8.91 -3.05 8.44
N LEU A 137 9.00 -2.39 9.58
CA LEU A 137 9.73 -2.91 10.74
C LEU A 137 9.01 -4.11 11.37
N PRO A 138 9.74 -5.16 11.81
CA PRO A 138 9.17 -6.35 12.44
C PRO A 138 8.80 -6.09 13.92
N LEU A 139 8.28 -4.91 14.22
CA LEU A 139 7.93 -4.50 15.58
C LEU A 139 6.45 -4.83 15.85
N PRO A 140 6.14 -5.43 17.01
CA PRO A 140 4.76 -5.78 17.34
C PRO A 140 3.90 -4.52 17.43
N HIS A 141 2.65 -4.67 17.05
CA HIS A 141 1.64 -3.61 17.16
C HIS A 141 0.83 -3.85 18.42
N GLN A 142 0.34 -2.79 19.05
CA GLN A 142 -0.61 -2.91 20.16
C GLN A 142 -1.87 -3.56 19.61
N ARG A 143 -2.31 -4.67 20.21
CA ARG A 143 -3.47 -5.46 19.79
C ARG A 143 -4.42 -5.64 20.96
N PHE A 144 -5.71 -5.41 20.72
CA PHE A 144 -6.78 -5.62 21.70
C PHE A 144 -7.48 -6.96 21.50
N VAL A 145 -7.53 -7.43 20.25
CA VAL A 145 -8.07 -8.74 19.89
C VAL A 145 -6.89 -9.69 19.68
N PRO A 146 -6.79 -10.78 20.45
CA PRO A 146 -5.84 -11.84 20.18
C PRO A 146 -6.08 -12.38 18.77
N GLU A 147 -5.05 -12.39 17.93
CA GLU A 147 -5.13 -13.03 16.62
C GLU A 147 -5.39 -14.52 16.86
N GLU A 148 -6.58 -15.03 16.51
CA GLU A 148 -6.76 -16.48 16.35
C GLU A 148 -5.60 -16.96 15.50
N SER A 149 -4.87 -18.00 15.93
CA SER A 149 -3.60 -18.40 15.35
C SER A 149 -3.75 -18.65 13.84
N LEU A 150 -3.55 -17.59 13.04
CA LEU A 150 -3.68 -17.58 11.60
C LEU A 150 -2.74 -18.64 11.02
N HIS A 151 -1.61 -18.83 11.70
CA HIS A 151 -0.65 -19.90 11.46
C HIS A 151 -1.28 -21.31 11.52
N LYS A 152 -2.13 -21.64 12.50
CA LYS A 152 -2.82 -22.95 12.53
C LYS A 152 -3.78 -23.09 11.36
N LYS A 153 -4.60 -22.07 11.10
CA LYS A 153 -5.60 -22.08 10.03
C LYS A 153 -4.94 -22.16 8.64
N VAL A 154 -3.83 -21.45 8.45
CA VAL A 154 -3.03 -21.46 7.20
C VAL A 154 -2.29 -22.79 7.04
N VAL A 155 -1.65 -23.33 8.07
CA VAL A 155 -0.97 -24.63 8.01
C VAL A 155 -1.96 -25.76 7.72
N GLU A 156 -3.13 -25.73 8.35
CA GLU A 156 -4.20 -26.69 8.11
C GLU A 156 -4.77 -26.57 6.68
N THR A 157 -4.97 -25.34 6.19
CA THR A 157 -5.44 -25.10 4.82
C THR A 157 -4.39 -25.49 3.76
N ILE A 158 -3.10 -25.23 4.01
CA ILE A 158 -1.99 -25.63 3.14
C ILE A 158 -1.88 -27.15 3.08
N SER A 159 -1.98 -27.81 4.23
CA SER A 159 -1.95 -29.28 4.32
C SER A 159 -3.11 -29.93 3.58
N GLN A 160 -4.27 -29.29 3.53
CA GLN A 160 -5.44 -29.84 2.86
C GLN A 160 -5.39 -29.64 1.33
N ASN A 161 -4.97 -28.47 0.83
CA ASN A 161 -5.00 -28.17 -0.61
C ASN A 161 -3.98 -27.07 -1.02
N PRO A 162 -2.73 -27.42 -1.34
CA PRO A 162 -1.69 -26.44 -1.68
C PRO A 162 -2.00 -25.63 -2.95
N PHE A 163 -2.59 -26.26 -3.98
CA PHE A 163 -2.95 -25.59 -5.24
C PHE A 163 -4.03 -24.52 -5.07
N ARG A 164 -4.96 -24.71 -4.13
CA ARG A 164 -6.03 -23.73 -3.85
C ARG A 164 -5.48 -22.51 -3.12
N VAL A 165 -4.51 -22.70 -2.23
CA VAL A 165 -3.78 -21.62 -1.55
C VAL A 165 -2.95 -20.83 -2.58
N LEU A 166 -2.23 -21.52 -3.47
CA LEU A 166 -1.47 -20.88 -4.54
C LEU A 166 -2.39 -20.07 -5.46
N GLY A 167 -3.53 -20.63 -5.88
CA GLY A 167 -4.53 -19.91 -6.67
C GLY A 167 -5.10 -18.68 -5.97
N ARG A 168 -5.27 -18.73 -4.64
CA ARG A 168 -5.70 -17.58 -3.83
C ARG A 168 -4.61 -16.50 -3.77
N ILE A 169 -3.36 -16.87 -3.52
CA ILE A 169 -2.21 -15.94 -3.50
C ILE A 169 -2.01 -15.28 -4.88
N CYS A 170 -2.20 -16.03 -5.97
CA CYS A 170 -2.11 -15.50 -7.33
C CYS A 170 -3.23 -14.49 -7.65
N ARG A 171 -4.42 -14.68 -7.09
CA ARG A 171 -5.59 -13.79 -7.30
C ARG A 171 -5.66 -12.61 -6.32
N GLU A 172 -4.82 -12.56 -5.30
CA GLU A 172 -4.80 -11.44 -4.37
C GLU A 172 -4.38 -10.13 -5.08
N HIS A 173 -5.09 -9.05 -4.79
CA HIS A 173 -4.75 -7.69 -5.23
C HIS A 173 -4.60 -7.49 -6.76
N THR A 174 -5.51 -8.06 -7.56
CA THR A 174 -5.44 -8.06 -9.05
C THR A 174 -5.80 -6.72 -9.71
N SER A 175 -6.06 -5.66 -8.95
CA SER A 175 -6.32 -4.35 -9.55
C SER A 175 -5.09 -3.90 -10.36
N PRO A 176 -5.26 -3.34 -11.57
CA PRO A 176 -4.14 -2.97 -12.45
C PRO A 176 -3.05 -2.14 -11.76
N LEU A 177 -3.46 -1.20 -10.91
CA LEU A 177 -2.54 -0.36 -10.14
C LEU A 177 -1.72 -1.17 -9.11
N TRP A 178 -2.37 -2.11 -8.42
CA TRP A 178 -1.72 -2.92 -7.39
C TRP A 178 -0.78 -3.95 -7.98
N LEU A 179 -1.11 -4.48 -9.16
CA LEU A 179 -0.21 -5.33 -9.92
C LEU A 179 1.01 -4.55 -10.43
N ALA A 180 0.81 -3.33 -10.93
CA ALA A 180 1.90 -2.43 -11.32
C ALA A 180 2.81 -2.09 -10.14
N MET A 181 2.26 -1.80 -8.97
CA MET A 181 3.02 -1.57 -7.73
C MET A 181 3.83 -2.81 -7.31
N ALA A 182 3.26 -4.01 -7.44
CA ALA A 182 3.97 -5.25 -7.15
C ALA A 182 5.16 -5.45 -8.10
N VAL A 183 4.97 -5.19 -9.40
CA VAL A 183 6.06 -5.25 -10.40
C VAL A 183 7.13 -4.20 -10.12
N TRP A 184 6.73 -2.96 -9.82
CA TRP A 184 7.66 -1.89 -9.44
C TRP A 184 8.53 -2.31 -8.25
N LEU A 185 7.89 -2.80 -7.18
CA LEU A 185 8.56 -3.26 -5.97
C LEU A 185 9.51 -4.43 -6.27
N GLY A 186 9.05 -5.39 -7.07
CA GLY A 186 9.82 -6.56 -7.49
C GLY A 186 11.09 -6.21 -8.25
N ILE A 187 11.01 -5.30 -9.23
CA ILE A 187 12.16 -4.85 -10.02
C ILE A 187 13.09 -3.97 -9.17
N PHE A 188 12.54 -3.06 -8.35
CA PHE A 188 13.33 -2.19 -7.49
C PHE A 188 14.16 -3.01 -6.49
N MET A 189 13.52 -3.92 -5.75
CA MET A 189 14.22 -4.83 -4.85
C MET A 189 15.09 -5.85 -5.62
N GLY A 190 14.66 -6.21 -6.83
CA GLY A 190 15.38 -6.91 -7.88
C GLY A 190 16.80 -6.39 -8.08
N ALA A 191 16.91 -5.08 -8.28
CA ALA A 191 18.16 -4.41 -8.61
C ALA A 191 19.11 -4.21 -7.42
N LEU A 192 18.61 -4.28 -6.18
CA LEU A 192 19.42 -4.07 -4.97
C LEU A 192 20.43 -5.22 -4.76
N PRO A 193 21.58 -4.94 -4.12
CA PRO A 193 22.58 -5.95 -3.78
C PRO A 193 22.17 -6.84 -2.58
N LEU A 194 20.99 -7.46 -2.64
CA LEU A 194 20.46 -8.34 -1.59
C LEU A 194 20.98 -9.79 -1.77
N LEU A 195 22.27 -10.00 -1.53
CA LEU A 195 22.91 -11.32 -1.71
C LEU A 195 22.23 -12.40 -0.84
N SER A 196 21.83 -13.51 -1.46
CA SER A 196 21.26 -14.73 -0.87
C SER A 196 19.89 -14.64 -0.15
N VAL A 197 19.45 -13.44 0.27
CA VAL A 197 18.16 -13.25 0.97
C VAL A 197 17.11 -12.54 0.12
N HIS A 198 17.40 -12.31 -1.15
CA HIS A 198 16.59 -11.53 -2.09
C HIS A 198 15.11 -11.92 -2.12
N THR A 199 14.80 -13.18 -2.44
CA THR A 199 13.41 -13.65 -2.55
C THR A 199 12.66 -13.55 -1.23
N ILE A 200 13.33 -13.86 -0.12
CA ILE A 200 12.74 -13.78 1.23
C ILE A 200 12.42 -12.32 1.56
N ALA A 201 13.35 -11.40 1.27
CA ALA A 201 13.16 -9.96 1.50
C ALA A 201 12.00 -9.42 0.65
N ILE A 202 11.89 -9.81 -0.61
CA ILE A 202 10.78 -9.40 -1.50
C ILE A 202 9.45 -9.91 -0.97
N ILE A 203 9.37 -11.20 -0.61
CA ILE A 203 8.14 -11.78 -0.05
C ILE A 203 7.78 -11.06 1.26
N TYR A 204 8.76 -10.78 2.12
CA TYR A 204 8.56 -10.05 3.37
C TYR A 204 7.97 -8.66 3.11
N VAL A 205 8.61 -7.84 2.28
CA VAL A 205 8.14 -6.48 1.98
C VAL A 205 6.78 -6.52 1.29
N ALA A 206 6.60 -7.42 0.30
CA ALA A 206 5.34 -7.57 -0.42
C ALA A 206 4.18 -7.96 0.52
N HIS A 207 4.44 -8.86 1.47
CA HIS A 207 3.48 -9.26 2.48
C HIS A 207 3.14 -8.10 3.43
N ARG A 208 4.14 -7.37 3.92
CA ARG A 208 3.93 -6.24 4.87
C ARG A 208 3.18 -5.07 4.25
N LEU A 209 3.36 -4.84 2.96
CA LEU A 209 2.73 -3.77 2.17
C LEU A 209 1.42 -4.20 1.48
N HIS A 210 0.94 -5.42 1.70
CA HIS A 210 -0.31 -5.91 1.10
C HIS A 210 -0.33 -5.82 -0.45
N VAL A 211 0.81 -6.10 -1.09
CA VAL A 211 0.92 -6.18 -2.56
C VAL A 211 1.02 -7.64 -3.01
N ASN A 212 0.81 -7.89 -4.31
CA ASN A 212 0.85 -9.24 -4.87
C ASN A 212 2.27 -9.82 -4.81
N LYS A 213 2.48 -10.82 -3.93
CA LYS A 213 3.80 -11.42 -3.69
C LYS A 213 4.35 -12.17 -4.91
N VAL A 214 3.47 -12.85 -5.65
CA VAL A 214 3.85 -13.64 -6.83
C VAL A 214 4.32 -12.72 -7.94
N ALA A 215 3.57 -11.65 -8.22
CA ALA A 215 3.95 -10.66 -9.21
C ALA A 215 5.28 -9.97 -8.85
N ALA A 216 5.49 -9.62 -7.57
CA ALA A 216 6.74 -9.02 -7.12
C ALA A 216 7.94 -9.97 -7.29
N VAL A 217 7.82 -11.24 -6.88
CA VAL A 217 8.89 -12.23 -7.05
C VAL A 217 9.16 -12.51 -8.52
N ALA A 218 8.12 -12.68 -9.35
CA ALA A 218 8.27 -12.90 -10.78
C ALA A 218 8.97 -11.72 -11.48
N ALA A 219 8.56 -10.49 -11.18
CA ALA A 219 9.16 -9.29 -11.74
C ALA A 219 10.64 -9.15 -11.35
N SER A 220 11.00 -9.55 -10.14
CA SER A 220 12.39 -9.49 -9.66
C SER A 220 13.36 -10.38 -10.43
N GLN A 221 12.86 -11.42 -11.12
CA GLN A 221 13.68 -12.30 -11.96
C GLN A 221 14.23 -11.56 -13.19
N PHE A 222 13.61 -10.46 -13.60
CA PHE A 222 14.15 -9.59 -14.66
C PHE A 222 15.50 -8.98 -14.27
N CYS A 223 15.78 -8.86 -12.97
CA CYS A 223 17.03 -8.34 -12.45
C CYS A 223 18.09 -9.42 -12.19
N MET A 224 17.88 -10.64 -12.70
CA MET A 224 18.83 -11.75 -12.53
C MET A 224 20.22 -11.38 -13.09
N PRO A 225 21.31 -11.73 -12.39
CA PRO A 225 22.67 -11.52 -12.90
C PRO A 225 22.89 -12.18 -14.28
N PRO A 226 23.76 -11.62 -15.15
CA PRO A 226 24.71 -10.54 -14.87
C PRO A 226 24.23 -9.12 -15.25
N VAL A 227 23.19 -8.98 -16.07
CA VAL A 227 22.92 -7.72 -16.80
C VAL A 227 22.59 -6.54 -15.88
N VAL A 228 21.55 -6.67 -15.04
CA VAL A 228 21.12 -5.56 -14.17
C VAL A 228 22.17 -5.20 -13.11
N PRO A 229 22.81 -6.15 -12.41
CA PRO A 229 23.91 -5.84 -11.49
C PRO A 229 25.07 -5.09 -12.16
N VAL A 230 25.49 -5.52 -13.37
CA VAL A 230 26.55 -4.85 -14.14
C VAL A 230 26.18 -3.41 -14.46
N LEU A 231 24.95 -3.16 -14.94
CA LEU A 231 24.47 -1.81 -15.21
C LEU A 231 24.44 -0.94 -13.94
N CYS A 232 24.02 -1.51 -12.81
CA CYS A 232 24.02 -0.81 -11.53
C CYS A 232 25.44 -0.44 -11.10
N ILE A 233 26.39 -1.37 -11.16
CA ILE A 233 27.80 -1.10 -10.85
C ILE A 233 28.35 0.00 -11.76
N GLN A 234 28.05 -0.05 -13.06
CA GLN A 234 28.50 0.95 -14.03
C GLN A 234 28.03 2.36 -13.67
N VAL A 235 26.73 2.50 -13.41
CA VAL A 235 26.13 3.80 -13.05
C VAL A 235 26.66 4.28 -11.70
N GLY A 236 26.76 3.41 -10.69
CA GLY A 236 27.29 3.81 -9.40
C GLY A 236 28.77 4.18 -9.42
N TYR A 237 29.57 3.49 -10.25
CA TYR A 237 30.97 3.84 -10.46
C TYR A 237 31.10 5.21 -11.13
N TYR A 238 30.32 5.46 -12.18
CA TYR A 238 30.27 6.76 -12.84
C TYR A 238 29.88 7.88 -11.86
N LEU A 239 28.86 7.66 -11.03
CA LEU A 239 28.45 8.64 -10.02
C LEU A 239 29.52 8.91 -8.95
N ARG A 240 30.37 7.92 -8.66
CA ARG A 240 31.43 8.04 -7.63
C ARG A 240 32.74 8.60 -8.18
N LYS A 241 33.08 8.28 -9.43
CA LYS A 241 34.42 8.52 -10.01
C LYS A 241 34.40 9.42 -11.24
N GLY A 242 33.24 9.68 -11.84
CA GLY A 242 33.08 10.53 -13.03
C GLY A 242 33.46 9.86 -14.36
N GLU A 243 33.88 8.60 -14.32
CA GLU A 243 34.30 7.83 -15.50
C GLU A 243 33.50 6.53 -15.59
N LEU A 244 33.36 6.01 -16.82
CA LEU A 244 32.74 4.73 -17.05
C LEU A 244 33.79 3.62 -16.99
N LEU A 245 33.51 2.55 -16.25
CA LEU A 245 34.28 1.31 -16.26
C LEU A 245 34.13 0.63 -17.63
N PHE A 246 35.04 0.91 -18.56
CA PHE A 246 35.12 0.17 -19.83
C PHE A 246 36.22 -0.91 -19.82
N ASP A 247 37.00 -1.00 -18.73
CA ASP A 247 37.95 -2.07 -18.52
C ASP A 247 37.24 -3.35 -18.07
N PHE A 248 37.02 -4.26 -19.03
CA PHE A 248 36.47 -5.61 -18.79
C PHE A 248 37.54 -6.60 -18.27
N SER A 249 38.47 -6.15 -17.44
CA SER A 249 39.50 -7.03 -16.90
C SER A 249 38.93 -7.96 -15.81
N TRP A 250 39.34 -9.23 -15.83
CA TRP A 250 38.91 -10.25 -14.86
C TRP A 250 39.18 -9.83 -13.40
N GLN A 251 40.26 -9.09 -13.19
CA GLN A 251 40.67 -8.59 -11.88
C GLN A 251 39.67 -7.58 -11.30
N ARG A 252 39.23 -6.59 -12.10
CA ARG A 252 38.29 -5.56 -11.65
C ARG A 252 36.85 -6.05 -11.49
N TRP A 253 36.44 -7.05 -12.28
CA TRP A 253 35.05 -7.53 -12.27
C TRP A 253 34.79 -8.67 -11.30
N LEU A 254 35.77 -9.54 -11.01
CA LEU A 254 35.56 -10.71 -10.15
C LEU A 254 36.34 -10.67 -8.85
N LEU A 255 37.63 -10.30 -8.88
CA LEU A 255 38.43 -10.25 -7.65
C LEU A 255 38.06 -9.04 -6.78
N GLU A 256 37.75 -7.91 -7.42
CA GLU A 256 37.33 -6.67 -6.75
C GLU A 256 35.80 -6.55 -6.58
N ILE A 257 35.01 -7.59 -6.85
CA ILE A 257 33.53 -7.48 -6.83
C ILE A 257 32.99 -7.02 -5.47
N HIS A 258 33.68 -7.39 -4.39
CA HIS A 258 33.36 -6.97 -3.02
C HIS A 258 33.58 -5.47 -2.81
N GLU A 259 34.58 -4.87 -3.46
CA GLU A 259 34.80 -3.42 -3.45
C GLU A 259 33.73 -2.66 -4.23
N ARG A 260 33.09 -3.34 -5.19
CA ARG A 260 32.03 -2.78 -6.06
C ARG A 260 30.63 -2.83 -5.46
N PHE A 261 30.49 -3.36 -4.25
CA PHE A 261 29.20 -3.42 -3.56
C PHE A 261 28.56 -2.04 -3.39
N TRP A 262 29.37 -1.02 -3.10
CA TRP A 262 28.88 0.34 -2.90
C TRP A 262 28.43 0.99 -4.21
N GLU A 263 29.18 0.77 -5.30
CA GLU A 263 28.77 1.17 -6.64
C GLU A 263 27.47 0.48 -7.06
N TRP A 264 27.34 -0.83 -6.80
CA TRP A 264 26.08 -1.53 -7.06
C TRP A 264 24.93 -0.89 -6.27
N LEU A 265 25.09 -0.66 -4.96
CA LEU A 265 24.06 -0.03 -4.16
C LEU A 265 23.65 1.34 -4.71
N ILE A 266 24.61 2.24 -4.96
CA ILE A 266 24.32 3.57 -5.50
C ILE A 266 23.60 3.46 -6.84
N GLY A 267 24.13 2.69 -7.79
CA GLY A 267 23.51 2.59 -9.11
C GLY A 267 22.13 1.94 -9.08
N SER A 268 21.91 0.96 -8.19
CA SER A 268 20.59 0.33 -8.01
C SER A 268 19.54 1.28 -7.45
N LEU A 269 19.93 2.29 -6.65
CA LEU A 269 19.01 3.34 -6.17
C LEU A 269 18.54 4.28 -7.29
N PHE A 270 19.24 4.33 -8.43
CA PHE A 270 18.82 5.09 -9.60
C PHE A 270 18.16 4.21 -10.66
N LEU A 271 18.83 3.14 -11.09
CA LEU A 271 18.33 2.23 -12.11
C LEU A 271 17.14 1.39 -11.64
N GLY A 272 17.13 0.99 -10.37
CA GLY A 272 16.04 0.20 -9.79
C GLY A 272 14.68 0.90 -9.90
N PRO A 273 14.51 2.14 -9.38
CA PRO A 273 13.28 2.88 -9.54
C PRO A 273 12.94 3.16 -11.01
N LEU A 274 13.92 3.48 -11.85
CA LEU A 274 13.71 3.74 -13.28
C LEU A 274 13.14 2.52 -14.01
N PHE A 275 13.81 1.36 -13.91
CA PHE A 275 13.33 0.11 -14.50
C PHE A 275 12.02 -0.34 -13.85
N GLY A 276 11.86 -0.11 -12.55
CA GLY A 276 10.62 -0.35 -11.84
C GLY A 276 9.45 0.43 -12.43
N PHE A 277 9.61 1.72 -12.70
CA PHE A 277 8.56 2.55 -13.31
C PHE A 277 8.21 2.08 -14.73
N ILE A 278 9.21 1.71 -15.52
CA ILE A 278 8.99 1.15 -16.86
C ILE A 278 8.18 -0.14 -16.76
N GLY A 279 8.61 -1.10 -15.93
CA GLY A 279 7.92 -2.37 -15.74
C GLY A 279 6.50 -2.19 -15.19
N ALA A 280 6.31 -1.27 -14.25
CA ALA A 280 5.00 -0.92 -13.69
C ALA A 280 4.08 -0.32 -14.76
N GLY A 281 4.58 0.58 -15.60
CA GLY A 281 3.82 1.18 -16.70
C GLY A 281 3.36 0.14 -17.71
N VAL A 282 4.27 -0.76 -18.12
CA VAL A 282 3.94 -1.89 -19.02
C VAL A 282 2.89 -2.80 -18.38
N MET A 283 3.08 -3.19 -17.11
CA MET A 283 2.13 -4.04 -16.42
C MET A 283 0.76 -3.39 -16.25
N TYR A 284 0.73 -2.10 -15.88
CA TYR A 284 -0.52 -1.34 -15.77
C TYR A 284 -1.27 -1.32 -17.11
N TRP A 285 -0.54 -1.06 -18.21
CA TRP A 285 -1.12 -1.04 -19.55
C TRP A 285 -1.73 -2.40 -19.92
N ILE A 286 -0.98 -3.50 -19.75
CA ILE A 286 -1.47 -4.87 -20.01
C ILE A 286 -2.68 -5.21 -19.13
N ALA A 287 -2.63 -4.89 -17.84
CA ALA A 287 -3.74 -5.20 -16.94
C ALA A 287 -5.00 -4.35 -17.22
N ALA A 288 -4.81 -3.10 -17.66
CA ALA A 288 -5.90 -2.22 -18.02
C ALA A 288 -6.58 -2.64 -19.33
N THR A 289 -5.82 -3.09 -20.34
CA THR A 289 -6.38 -3.57 -21.61
C THR A 289 -7.18 -4.86 -21.40
N VAL A 290 -6.62 -5.86 -20.73
CA VAL A 290 -7.32 -7.14 -20.44
C VAL A 290 -8.62 -6.89 -19.67
N ARG A 291 -8.62 -5.99 -18.68
CA ARG A 291 -9.83 -5.67 -17.90
C ARG A 291 -10.90 -4.95 -18.73
N THR A 292 -10.50 -4.18 -19.74
CA THR A 292 -11.42 -3.50 -20.64
C THR A 292 -12.09 -4.50 -21.57
N GLU A 293 -11.34 -5.48 -22.08
CA GLU A 293 -11.86 -6.59 -22.88
C GLU A 293 -12.84 -7.48 -22.08
N GLU A 294 -12.49 -7.84 -20.83
CA GLU A 294 -13.39 -8.62 -19.97
C GLU A 294 -14.71 -7.89 -19.66
N LYS A 295 -14.65 -6.57 -19.46
CA LYS A 295 -15.87 -5.75 -19.27
C LYS A 295 -16.71 -5.73 -20.53
N GLY A 296 -16.10 -5.54 -21.70
CA GLY A 296 -16.76 -5.57 -23.00
C GLY A 296 -17.53 -6.87 -23.23
N LEU A 297 -16.88 -8.02 -23.03
CA LEU A 297 -17.52 -9.35 -23.14
C LEU A 297 -18.69 -9.53 -22.17
N ARG A 298 -18.57 -9.06 -20.91
CA ARG A 298 -19.66 -9.17 -19.93
C ARG A 298 -20.87 -8.32 -20.32
N THR A 299 -20.66 -7.09 -20.79
CA THR A 299 -21.75 -6.24 -21.29
C THR A 299 -22.45 -6.84 -22.50
N GLU A 300 -21.72 -7.42 -23.45
CA GLU A 300 -22.32 -8.10 -24.62
C GLU A 300 -23.14 -9.34 -24.21
N THR A 301 -22.66 -10.09 -23.21
CA THR A 301 -23.37 -11.28 -22.70
C THR A 301 -24.65 -10.90 -21.95
N GLU A 302 -24.62 -9.83 -21.14
CA GLU A 302 -25.80 -9.30 -20.45
C GLU A 302 -26.83 -8.72 -21.42
N ASP A 303 -26.39 -8.03 -22.48
CA ASP A 303 -27.27 -7.48 -23.53
C ASP A 303 -27.92 -8.59 -24.38
N CYS A 304 -27.22 -9.69 -24.64
CA CYS A 304 -27.77 -10.85 -25.32
C CYS A 304 -28.83 -11.56 -24.48
N ASN A 305 -28.62 -11.63 -23.15
CA ASN A 305 -29.55 -12.29 -22.23
C ASN A 305 -30.82 -11.45 -21.96
N LYS A 306 -30.75 -10.12 -22.09
CA LYS A 306 -31.94 -9.23 -21.99
C LYS A 306 -32.81 -9.20 -23.25
N ARG A 307 -32.31 -9.68 -24.40
CA ARG A 307 -33.05 -9.74 -25.67
C ARG A 307 -33.76 -11.06 -25.94
N LYS A 308 -33.62 -12.05 -25.05
CA LYS A 308 -34.36 -13.32 -25.08
C LYS A 308 -35.49 -13.31 -24.07
#